data_AF-A0A1M6M5N8-F1
#
_entry.id   AF-A0A1M6M5N8-F1
#
_cell.length_a   1.000
_cell.length_b   1.000
_cell.length_c   1.000
_cell.angle_alpha   90.00
_cell.angle_beta   90.00
_cell.angle_gamma   90.00
#
_symmetry.space_group_name_H-M   'P 1'
#
loop_
_entity.id
_entity.type
_entity.pdbx_description
1 polymer ?
#
loop_
_entity_poly.entity_id
_entity_poly.type
_entity_poly.pdbx_seq_one_letter_code
_entity_poly.pdbx_strand_id
1 'polypeptide(L)' 'MALIPGKINPREIEKVLNKMFSPEWLRETAAKVGYVQRNRKIDPVTFFWVLVLGFGVGLQRTIA' A
#
# COMPACT_ATOMS: atom_id res chain seq x y z
N MET A 1 12.45 -18.42 12.79
CA MET A 1 11.55 -18.81 11.68
C MET A 1 10.13 -18.61 12.19
N ALA A 2 9.43 -17.57 11.75
CA ALA A 2 8.09 -17.29 12.27
C ALA A 2 7.14 -18.42 11.82
N LEU A 3 6.53 -19.09 12.80
CA LEU A 3 5.46 -20.06 12.57
C LEU A 3 4.27 -19.29 11.99
N ILE A 4 4.08 -19.38 10.68
CA ILE A 4 2.87 -18.87 10.04
C ILE A 4 1.78 -19.91 10.31
N PRO A 5 0.76 -19.61 11.14
CA PRO A 5 -0.25 -20.59 11.49
C PRO A 5 -1.04 -20.97 10.23
N GLY A 6 -1.21 -22.28 10.05
CA GLY A 6 -1.85 -22.88 8.89
C GLY A 6 -3.26 -22.32 8.66
N LYS A 7 -3.54 -21.99 7.38
CA LYS A 7 -4.76 -21.38 6.83
C LYS A 7 -4.97 -19.91 7.17
N ILE A 8 -4.08 -19.06 6.63
CA ILE A 8 -4.43 -17.66 6.38
C ILE A 8 -5.51 -17.64 5.29
N ASN A 9 -6.71 -17.16 5.62
CA ASN A 9 -7.72 -16.84 4.60
C ASN A 9 -7.07 -15.82 3.64
N PRO A 10 -7.07 -16.03 2.31
CA PRO A 10 -6.37 -15.12 1.39
C PRO A 10 -6.79 -13.66 1.55
N ARG A 11 -8.03 -13.43 2.02
CA ARG A 11 -8.60 -12.10 2.27
C ARG A 11 -8.29 -11.50 3.63
N GLU A 12 -7.79 -12.27 4.60
CA GLU A 12 -7.43 -11.70 5.92
C GLU A 12 -6.24 -10.75 5.81
N ILE A 13 -5.26 -11.04 4.96
CA ILE A 13 -4.13 -10.13 4.70
C ILE A 13 -4.65 -8.81 4.13
N GLU A 14 -5.49 -8.89 3.09
CA GLU A 14 -6.12 -7.71 2.47
C GLU A 14 -6.92 -6.87 3.48
N LYS A 15 -7.72 -7.51 4.34
CA LYS A 15 -8.49 -6.82 5.39
C LYS A 15 -7.59 -6.12 6.40
N VAL A 16 -6.56 -6.81 6.89
CA VAL A 16 -5.64 -6.23 7.88
C VAL A 16 -4.88 -5.06 7.28
N LEU A 17 -4.39 -5.21 6.04
CA LEU A 17 -3.68 -4.14 5.34
C LEU A 17 -4.57 -2.92 5.07
N ASN A 18 -5.82 -3.10 4.63
CA ASN A 18 -6.75 -1.98 4.45
C ASN A 18 -7.17 -1.33 5.78
N LYS A 19 -7.20 -2.09 6.88
CA LYS A 19 -7.45 -1.53 8.22
C LYS A 19 -6.27 -0.69 8.72
N MET A 20 -5.04 -1.12 8.43
CA MET A 20 -3.83 -0.41 8.83
C MET A 20 -3.57 0.84 7.96
N PHE A 21 -3.83 0.73 6.66
CA PHE A 21 -3.61 1.79 5.68
C PHE A 21 -4.95 2.17 5.03
N SER A 22 -5.82 2.84 5.79
CA SER A 22 -7.09 3.29 5.25
C SER A 22 -6.86 4.31 4.12
N PRO A 23 -7.74 4.35 3.10
CA PRO A 23 -7.64 5.30 2.00
C PRO A 23 -7.59 6.76 2.48
N GLU A 24 -8.35 7.10 3.52
CA GLU A 24 -8.39 8.42 4.13
C GLU A 24 -7.03 8.78 4.73
N TRP A 25 -6.47 7.86 5.53
CA TRP A 25 -5.17 8.06 6.17
C TRP A 25 -4.04 8.24 5.14
N LEU A 26 -4.07 7.46 4.06
CA LEU A 26 -3.11 7.57 2.96
C LEU A 26 -3.21 8.93 2.25
N ARG A 27 -4.43 9.42 2.00
CA ARG A 27 -4.66 10.73 1.36
C ARG A 27 -4.22 11.89 2.24
N GLU A 28 -4.59 11.86 3.52
CA GLU A 28 -4.18 12.87 4.50
C GLU A 28 -2.65 12.89 4.68
N THR A 29 -2.04 11.72 4.79
CA THR A 29 -0.58 11.59 4.91
C THR A 29 0.11 12.09 3.65
N ALA A 30 -0.39 11.75 2.47
CA ALA A 30 0.14 12.23 1.19
C ALA A 30 0.07 13.77 1.08
N ALA A 31 -1.01 14.39 1.56
CA ALA A 31 -1.10 15.84 1.63
C ALA A 31 -0.08 16.42 2.63
N LYS A 32 0.03 15.82 3.82
CA LYS A 32 0.91 16.26 4.89
C LYS A 32 2.40 16.20 4.53
N VAL A 33 2.84 15.13 3.88
CA VAL A 33 4.26 14.93 3.50
C VAL A 33 4.64 15.68 2.22
N GLY A 34 3.70 16.44 1.63
CA GLY A 34 3.92 17.14 0.37
C GLY A 34 4.13 16.18 -0.80
N TYR A 35 3.51 14.98 -0.78
CA TYR A 35 3.40 14.14 -1.98
C TYR A 35 2.46 14.81 -2.99
N VAL A 36 1.39 15.44 -2.49
CA VAL A 36 0.46 16.23 -3.31
C VAL A 36 0.99 17.67 -3.47
N GLN A 37 1.98 17.88 -4.34
CA GLN A 37 2.52 19.23 -4.63
C GLN A 37 1.80 19.96 -5.77
N ARG A 38 1.21 19.18 -6.69
CA ARG A 38 0.24 19.58 -7.71
C ARG A 38 -0.79 18.47 -7.76
N ASN A 39 -2.02 18.76 -8.17
CA ASN A 39 -3.02 17.74 -8.45
C ASN A 39 -2.56 16.89 -9.66
N ARG A 40 -1.65 15.95 -9.44
CA ARG A 40 -1.18 15.00 -10.46
C ARG A 40 -2.32 14.01 -10.74
N LYS A 41 -2.33 13.44 -11.95
CA LYS A 41 -3.31 12.45 -12.40
C LYS A 41 -3.34 11.14 -11.58
N ILE A 42 -2.42 10.93 -10.64
CA ILE A 42 -2.24 9.65 -9.96
C ILE A 42 -2.72 9.79 -8.52
N ASP A 43 -3.77 9.05 -8.19
CA ASP A 43 -4.29 8.96 -6.82
C ASP A 43 -3.23 8.33 -5.90
N PRO A 44 -2.95 8.93 -4.73
CA PRO A 44 -1.92 8.46 -3.80
C PRO A 44 -2.20 7.06 -3.23
N VAL A 45 -3.47 6.67 -3.09
CA VAL A 45 -3.87 5.33 -2.62
C VAL A 45 -3.51 4.30 -3.68
N THR A 46 -3.82 4.57 -4.95
CA THR A 46 -3.43 3.71 -6.06
C THR A 46 -1.91 3.56 -6.15
N PHE A 47 -1.18 4.67 -6.04
CA PHE A 47 0.29 4.65 -6.08
C PHE A 47 0.88 3.80 -4.95
N PHE A 48 0.37 3.95 -3.73
CA PHE A 48 0.80 3.16 -2.57
C PHE A 48 0.63 1.65 -2.80
N TRP A 49 -0.55 1.21 -3.24
CA TRP A 49 -0.78 -0.22 -3.46
C TRP A 49 0.02 -0.80 -4.61
N VAL A 50 0.23 -0.04 -5.70
CA VAL A 50 1.13 -0.45 -6.78
C VAL A 50 2.56 -0.63 -6.26
N LEU A 51 3.03 0.27 -5.39
CA LEU A 51 4.35 0.12 -4.79
C LEU A 51 4.44 -1.08 -3.84
N VAL A 52 3.50 -1.21 -2.90
CA VAL A 52 3.53 -2.28 -1.90
C VAL A 52 3.37 -3.66 -2.55
N LEU A 53 2.44 -3.80 -3.50
CA LEU A 53 2.17 -5.07 -4.17
C LEU A 53 3.11 -5.35 -5.33
N GLY A 54 3.72 -4.34 -5.95
CA GLY A 54 4.71 -4.52 -7.01
C GLY A 54 6.11 -4.73 -6.43
N PHE A 55 6.57 -3.79 -5.61
CA PHE A 55 7.94 -3.78 -5.06
C PHE A 55 8.05 -4.53 -3.76
N GLY A 56 7.08 -4.37 -2.85
CA GLY A 56 7.15 -4.98 -1.51
C GLY A 56 7.14 -6.51 -1.55
N VAL A 57 6.54 -7.11 -2.58
CA VAL A 57 6.56 -8.58 -2.79
C VAL A 57 7.66 -9.02 -3.76
N GLY A 58 8.49 -8.10 -4.26
CA GLY A 58 9.60 -8.39 -5.17
C GLY A 58 9.19 -8.68 -6.63
N LEU A 59 7.94 -8.40 -7.02
CA LEU A 59 7.47 -8.57 -8.40
C LEU A 59 8.14 -7.59 -9.37
N GLN A 60 8.41 -6.36 -8.92
CA GLN A 60 9.18 -5.35 -9.65
C GLN A 60 10.44 -4.96 -8.86
N ARG A 61 11.59 -4.88 -9.55
CA ARG A 61 12.89 -4.52 -8.95
C ARG A 61 13.26 -3.04 -9.09
N THR A 62 12.60 -2.30 -9.98
CA THR A 62 12.92 -0.89 -10.22
C THR A 62 11.68 -0.04 -10.50
N ILE A 63 11.55 1.09 -9.80
CA ILE A 63 10.54 2.14 -10.04
C ILE A 63 11.16 3.07 -11.10
N ALA A 64 11.37 2.57 -12.32
CA ALA A 64 12.01 3.31 -13.41
C ALA A 64 11.13 3.29 -14.66
#